data_AF-Q7VDM9-F1
#
_entry.id   AF-Q7VDM9-F1
#
_cell.length_a   1.000
_cell.length_b   1.000
_cell.length_c   1.000
_cell.angle_alpha   90.00
_cell.angle_beta   90.00
_cell.angle_gamma   90.00
#
_symmetry.space_group_name_H-M   'P 1'
#
loop_
_entity.id
_entity.type
_entity.pdbx_description
1 polymer ?
#
loop_
_entity_poly.entity_id
_entity_poly.type
_entity_poly.pdbx_seq_one_letter_code
_entity_poly.pdbx_strand_id
1 'polypeptide(L)' 'MNKMKEHNNFYDNADSFAMVFDEAWKEKQFKNDDKLTIDQKIETIIEQNKDHPFIKSSPAKAISVAKFRLRLLQLE' A
#
# COMPACT_ATOMS: atom_id res chain seq x y z
N MET A 1 -18.94 22.30 6.54
CA MET A 1 -17.95 22.01 5.47
C MET A 1 -17.88 20.50 5.30
N ASN A 2 -18.76 19.93 4.49
CA ASN A 2 -18.79 18.49 4.25
C ASN A 2 -17.68 18.17 3.25
N LYS A 3 -16.53 17.68 3.73
CA LYS A 3 -15.67 16.88 2.86
C LYS A 3 -16.53 15.68 2.45
N MET A 4 -17.00 15.68 1.21
CA MET A 4 -17.55 14.48 0.57
C MET A 4 -16.50 13.39 0.82
N LYS A 5 -16.85 12.39 1.62
CA LYS A 5 -16.12 11.14 1.63
C LYS A 5 -16.26 10.63 0.21
N GLU A 6 -15.25 10.83 -0.61
CA GLU A 6 -15.15 10.12 -1.87
C GLU A 6 -15.39 8.66 -1.50
N HIS A 7 -16.42 8.06 -2.09
CA HIS A 7 -16.64 6.63 -1.97
C HIS A 7 -15.47 5.98 -2.70
N ASN A 8 -14.32 5.92 -2.04
CA ASN A 8 -13.19 5.10 -2.43
C ASN A 8 -13.68 3.67 -2.22
N ASN A 9 -14.43 3.17 -3.20
CA ASN A 9 -14.85 1.78 -3.24
C ASN A 9 -13.56 0.99 -3.36
N PHE A 10 -13.05 0.52 -2.22
CA PHE A 10 -11.93 -0.41 -2.22
C PHE A 10 -12.45 -1.69 -2.85
N TYR A 11 -11.91 -2.03 -4.02
CA TYR A 11 -12.28 -3.23 -4.74
C TYR A 11 -11.32 -4.36 -4.37
N ASP A 12 -11.80 -5.61 -4.46
CA ASP A 12 -10.98 -6.81 -4.26
C ASP A 12 -10.09 -7.08 -5.49
N ASN A 13 -9.27 -6.09 -5.89
CA ASN A 13 -8.34 -6.22 -7.01
C ASN A 13 -7.02 -5.50 -6.76
N ALA A 14 -6.03 -5.86 -7.59
CA ALA A 14 -4.67 -5.37 -7.45
C ALA A 14 -4.56 -3.86 -7.73
N ASP A 15 -5.33 -3.33 -8.69
CA ASP A 15 -5.33 -1.91 -9.06
C ASP A 15 -5.82 -1.00 -7.93
N SER A 16 -6.94 -1.38 -7.29
CA SER A 16 -7.47 -0.68 -6.11
C SER A 16 -6.47 -0.72 -4.97
N PHE A 17 -5.83 -1.87 -4.74
CA PHE A 17 -4.78 -1.98 -3.71
C PHE A 17 -3.55 -1.14 -4.06
N ALA A 18 -3.11 -1.13 -5.32
CA ALA A 18 -1.95 -0.37 -5.75
C ALA A 18 -2.13 1.13 -5.49
N MET A 19 -3.31 1.68 -5.77
CA MET A 19 -3.62 3.09 -5.49
C MET A 19 -3.46 3.43 -4.01
N VAL A 20 -4.01 2.60 -3.12
CA VAL A 20 -3.89 2.78 -1.66
C VAL A 20 -2.46 2.62 -1.20
N PHE A 21 -1.75 1.62 -1.72
CA PHE A 21 -0.35 1.37 -1.40
C PHE A 21 0.55 2.55 -1.77
N ASP A 22 0.40 3.08 -2.99
CA ASP A 22 1.22 4.21 -3.47
C ASP A 22 0.99 5.47 -2.62
N GLU A 23 -0.26 5.73 -2.23
CA GLU A 23 -0.62 6.85 -1.37
C GLU A 23 0.01 6.70 0.01
N ALA A 24 -0.21 5.55 0.66
CA ALA A 24 0.36 5.25 1.97
C ALA A 24 1.91 5.27 1.97
N TRP A 25 2.54 4.80 0.89
CA TRP A 25 4.00 4.84 0.74
C TRP A 25 4.53 6.28 0.66
N LYS A 26 3.83 7.16 -0.07
CA LYS A 26 4.18 8.58 -0.18
C LYS A 26 3.96 9.33 1.13
N GLU A 27 2.83 9.10 1.80
CA GLU A 27 2.49 9.78 3.06
C GLU A 27 3.47 9.46 4.19
N LYS A 28 3.91 8.20 4.26
CA LYS A 28 4.78 7.75 5.35
C LYS A 28 6.21 8.27 5.28
N GLN A 29 6.58 8.95 4.18
CA GLN A 29 7.87 9.59 3.96
C GLN A 29 9.06 8.75 4.47
N PHE A 30 9.16 7.48 4.05
CA PHE A 30 10.26 6.58 4.40
C PHE A 30 11.66 7.06 3.94
N LYS A 31 11.77 8.28 3.40
CA LYS A 31 12.96 8.92 2.84
C LYS A 31 14.12 9.06 3.83
N ASN A 32 13.89 8.96 5.14
CA ASN A 32 14.94 9.05 6.16
C ASN A 32 14.98 7.86 7.13
N ASP A 33 14.14 6.85 6.96
CA ASP A 33 14.15 5.67 7.81
C ASP A 33 15.04 4.58 7.17
N ASP A 34 16.34 4.75 7.36
CA ASP A 34 17.41 3.87 6.87
C ASP A 34 17.47 2.53 7.65
N LYS A 35 16.69 2.42 8.73
CA LYS A 35 16.72 1.25 9.64
C LYS A 35 15.80 0.12 9.19
N LEU A 36 14.76 0.43 8.42
CA LEU A 36 13.79 -0.55 7.96
C LEU A 36 14.14 -1.03 6.54
N THR A 37 14.17 -2.35 6.37
CA THR A 37 14.27 -2.95 5.03
C THR A 37 13.02 -2.64 4.21
N ILE A 38 13.11 -2.73 2.89
CA ILE A 38 11.96 -2.57 2.00
C ILE A 38 10.82 -3.53 2.37
N ASP A 39 11.13 -4.79 2.70
CA ASP A 39 10.14 -5.76 3.17
C ASP A 39 9.43 -5.29 4.44
N GLN A 40 10.16 -4.77 5.43
CA GLN A 40 9.55 -4.25 6.66
C GLN A 40 8.67 -3.03 6.39
N LYS A 41 9.08 -2.15 5.47
CA LYS A 41 8.27 -0.99 5.05
C LYS A 41 6.98 -1.43 4.39
N ILE A 42 7.03 -2.44 3.51
CA ILE A 42 5.86 -3.05 2.87
C ILE A 42 4.93 -3.65 3.94
N GLU A 43 5.47 -4.46 4.85
CA GLU A 43 4.70 -5.13 5.90
C GLU A 43 3.96 -4.10 6.77
N THR A 44 4.64 -2.99 7.09
CA THR A 44 4.05 -1.90 7.86
C THR A 44 2.86 -1.25 7.14
N ILE A 45 2.95 -1.02 5.83
CA ILE A 45 1.84 -0.44 5.05
C ILE A 45 0.68 -1.43 4.91
N ILE A 46 0.99 -2.71 4.69
CA ILE A 46 -0.03 -3.77 4.60
C ILE A 46 -0.78 -3.87 5.92
N GLU A 47 -0.09 -3.83 7.05
CA GLU A 47 -0.72 -3.86 8.37
C GLU A 47 -1.60 -2.63 8.62
N GLN A 48 -1.13 -1.43 8.24
CA GLN A 48 -1.93 -0.20 8.33
C GLN A 48 -3.21 -0.26 7.48
N ASN A 49 -3.15 -0.94 6.33
CA ASN A 49 -4.24 -1.04 5.38
C ASN A 49 -4.96 -2.39 5.42
N LYS A 50 -4.75 -3.22 6.46
CA LYS A 50 -5.25 -4.61 6.55
C LYS A 50 -6.76 -4.78 6.35
N ASP A 51 -7.53 -3.69 6.45
CA ASP A 51 -8.96 -3.72 6.19
C ASP A 51 -9.31 -3.79 4.70
N HIS A 52 -8.38 -3.46 3.80
CA HIS A 52 -8.58 -3.46 2.36
C HIS A 52 -8.95 -4.87 1.86
N PRO A 53 -10.02 -5.02 1.05
CA PRO A 53 -10.55 -6.32 0.62
C PRO A 53 -9.48 -7.18 -0.05
N PHE A 54 -8.67 -6.61 -0.95
CA PHE A 54 -7.58 -7.33 -1.62
C PHE A 54 -6.54 -7.91 -0.64
N ILE A 55 -6.24 -7.22 0.46
CA ILE A 55 -5.30 -7.72 1.48
C ILE A 55 -5.94 -8.88 2.26
N LYS A 56 -7.23 -8.78 2.60
CA LYS A 56 -7.97 -9.86 3.28
C LYS A 56 -8.12 -11.10 2.40
N SER A 57 -8.44 -10.90 1.13
CA SER A 57 -8.70 -11.95 0.14
C SER A 57 -7.41 -12.64 -0.31
N SER A 58 -6.31 -11.88 -0.45
CA SER A 58 -5.05 -12.40 -0.99
C SER A 58 -3.81 -11.66 -0.44
N PRO A 59 -3.44 -11.89 0.83
CA PRO A 59 -2.32 -11.19 1.47
C PRO A 59 -0.97 -11.45 0.78
N ALA A 60 -0.72 -12.68 0.34
CA ALA A 60 0.49 -13.02 -0.41
C ALA A 60 0.57 -12.27 -1.75
N LYS A 61 -0.56 -12.08 -2.45
CA LYS A 61 -0.59 -11.29 -3.69
C LYS A 61 -0.41 -9.80 -3.40
N ALA A 62 -0.97 -9.28 -2.30
CA ALA A 62 -0.76 -7.90 -1.90
C ALA A 62 0.72 -7.58 -1.68
N ILE A 63 1.49 -8.49 -1.06
CA ILE A 63 2.95 -8.35 -0.92
C ILE A 63 3.63 -8.32 -2.30
N SER A 64 3.28 -9.25 -3.20
CA SER A 64 3.86 -9.29 -4.56
C SER A 64 3.56 -8.02 -5.35
N VAL A 65 2.32 -7.51 -5.26
CA VAL A 65 1.93 -6.25 -5.90
C VAL A 65 2.71 -5.08 -5.30
N ALA A 66 2.83 -4.99 -3.98
CA ALA A 66 3.61 -3.95 -3.30
C ALA A 66 5.08 -3.94 -3.78
N LYS A 67 5.75 -5.10 -3.81
CA LYS A 67 7.12 -5.22 -4.33
C LYS A 67 7.22 -4.77 -5.78
N PHE A 68 6.28 -5.19 -6.61
CA PHE A 68 6.23 -4.79 -8.02
C PHE A 68 6.06 -3.28 -8.19
N ARG A 69 5.20 -2.65 -7.38
CA ARG A 69 4.99 -1.19 -7.39
C ARG A 69 6.28 -0.44 -7.03
N LEU A 70 7.01 -0.88 -6.02
CA LEU A 70 8.28 -0.25 -5.65
C LEU A 70 9.34 -0.37 -6.74
N ARG A 71 9.43 -1.52 -7.40
CA ARG A 71 10.30 -1.71 -8.57
C ARG A 71 9.96 -0.73 -9.70
N LEU A 72 8.67 -0.61 -10.03
CA LEU A 72 8.19 0.29 -11.09
C LEU A 72 8.50 1.76 -10.78
N LEU A 73 8.43 2.13 -9.50
CA LEU A 73 8.70 3.49 -9.03
C LEU A 73 10.18 3.75 -8.74
N GLN A 74 11.06 2.75 -8.86
CA GLN A 74 12.48 2.81 -8.52
C GLN A 74 12.71 3.26 -7.06
N LEU A 75 11.94 2.66 -6.14
CA LEU A 75 11.96 2.94 -4.70
C LEU A 75 12.51 1.77 -3.86
N GLU A 76 13.03 0.73 -4.53
CA GLU A 76 13.77 -0.39 -3.91
C GLU A 76 15.28 -0.15 -3.91
#